data_AF-A0AA94L3C1-F1
#
_entry.id   AF-A0AA94L3C1-F1
#
_cell.length_a   1.000
_cell.length_b   1.000
_cell.length_c   1.000
_cell.angle_alpha   90.00
_cell.angle_beta   90.00
_cell.angle_gamma   90.00
#
_symmetry.space_group_name_H-M   'P 1'
#
loop_
_entity.id
_entity.type
_entity.pdbx_description
1 polymer ?
#
loop_
_entity_poly.entity_id
_entity_poly.type
_entity_poly.pdbx_seq_one_letter_code
_entity_poly.pdbx_strand_id
1 'polypeptide(L)'
;MTPIISDIRILDNLLALNLNVSLWSARRKMSQEDLGGAELPPEDLASLGSKRIADPENLKVFGTLKARAFNYLDRHGVRFMSGWAIPEEKAGEIVQELCNIRNDFQKEKENFLAGYDQNVQGWIEKHHQ
;
A
#
# COMPACT_ATOMS: atom_id res chain seq x y z
N MET A 1 25.27 -20.82 39.50
CA MET A 1 25.33 -19.83 38.40
C MET A 1 24.37 -18.71 38.75
N THR A 2 24.88 -17.54 39.11
CA THR A 2 24.06 -16.34 39.32
C THR A 2 23.56 -15.83 37.96
N PRO A 3 22.26 -15.59 37.78
CA PRO A 3 21.75 -15.06 36.53
C PRO A 3 22.29 -13.64 36.34
N ILE A 4 22.84 -13.36 35.16
CA ILE A 4 23.16 -11.99 34.75
C ILE A 4 21.82 -11.30 34.50
N ILE A 5 21.35 -10.54 35.48
CA ILE A 5 20.21 -9.66 35.33
C ILE A 5 20.73 -8.43 34.58
N SER A 6 20.61 -8.43 33.27
CA SER A 6 20.90 -7.24 32.47
C SER A 6 19.80 -6.20 32.74
N ASP A 7 20.19 -5.07 33.34
CA ASP A 7 19.34 -3.91 33.63
C ASP A 7 19.03 -3.14 32.33
N ILE A 8 18.26 -3.76 31.43
CA ILE A 8 17.90 -3.18 30.12
C ILE A 8 16.71 -2.23 30.31
N ARG A 9 16.96 -1.04 30.84
CA ARG A 9 15.95 0.03 31.03
C ARG A 9 15.52 0.72 29.73
N ILE A 10 16.23 0.47 28.63
CA ILE A 10 15.93 1.04 27.31
C ILE A 10 14.57 0.55 26.77
N LEU A 11 14.14 -0.65 27.18
CA LEU A 11 12.85 -1.21 26.75
C LEU A 11 11.66 -0.51 27.41
N ASP A 12 11.86 0.16 28.55
CA ASP A 12 10.78 0.82 29.30
C ASP A 12 10.18 2.04 28.56
N ASN A 13 10.92 2.60 27.60
CA ASN A 13 10.55 3.82 26.86
C ASN A 13 10.31 3.54 25.37
N LEU A 14 9.87 2.33 25.03
CA LEU A 14 9.52 1.93 23.66
C LEU A 14 8.02 1.70 23.51
N LEU A 15 7.46 2.20 22.41
CA LEU A 15 6.09 1.92 22.01
C LEU A 15 6.08 0.99 20.80
N ALA A 16 5.24 -0.05 20.86
CA ALA A 16 4.98 -0.91 19.72
C ALA A 16 3.93 -0.27 18.81
N LEU A 17 4.29 -0.08 17.54
CA LEU A 17 3.45 0.49 16.50
C LEU A 17 3.31 -0.50 15.35
N ASN A 18 2.07 -0.74 14.91
CA ASN A 18 1.78 -1.53 13.72
C ASN A 18 1.04 -0.65 12.69
N LEU A 19 1.50 -0.68 11.43
CA LEU A 19 0.79 -0.06 10.31
C LEU A 19 -0.01 -1.10 9.54
N ASN A 20 -1.29 -0.82 9.34
CA ASN A 20 -2.16 -1.60 8.48
C ASN A 20 -2.57 -0.77 7.26
N VAL A 21 -2.12 -1.19 6.07
CA VAL A 21 -2.39 -0.51 4.80
C VAL A 21 -2.75 -1.53 3.73
N SER A 22 -4.01 -1.49 3.28
CA SER A 22 -4.54 -2.30 2.18
C SER A 22 -4.55 -1.49 0.88
N LEU A 23 -4.12 -2.12 -0.22
CA LEU A 23 -4.13 -1.54 -1.56
C LEU A 23 -5.07 -2.36 -2.43
N TRP A 24 -5.94 -1.69 -3.17
CA TRP A 24 -6.76 -2.33 -4.18
C TRP A 24 -5.92 -2.55 -5.45
N SER A 25 -6.01 -3.75 -6.03
CA SER A 25 -5.16 -4.14 -7.17
C SER A 25 -5.76 -3.82 -8.54
N ALA A 26 -7.00 -3.30 -8.61
CA ALA A 26 -7.79 -3.16 -9.84
C ALA A 26 -7.76 -4.39 -10.75
N ARG A 27 -7.78 -5.59 -10.14
CA ARG A 27 -7.88 -6.86 -10.86
C ARG A 27 -9.20 -7.54 -10.55
N ARG A 28 -9.80 -8.14 -11.57
CA ARG A 28 -10.95 -9.03 -11.46
C ARG A 28 -10.63 -10.39 -12.09
N LYS A 29 -11.32 -11.43 -11.63
CA LYS A 29 -11.26 -12.75 -12.25
C LYS A 29 -11.67 -12.62 -13.72
N MET A 30 -10.89 -13.23 -14.60
CA MET A 30 -11.20 -13.29 -16.03
C MET A 30 -12.31 -14.33 -16.25
N SER A 31 -13.35 -13.95 -16.98
CA SER A 31 -14.45 -14.84 -17.37
C SER A 31 -14.21 -15.43 -18.76
N GLN A 32 -14.93 -16.50 -19.12
CA GLN A 32 -14.82 -17.08 -20.48
C GLN A 32 -15.25 -16.10 -21.57
N GLU A 33 -16.17 -15.18 -21.25
CA GLU A 33 -16.62 -14.10 -22.14
C GLU A 33 -15.50 -13.09 -22.46
N ASP A 34 -14.51 -12.96 -21.56
CA ASP A 34 -13.36 -12.07 -21.74
C ASP A 34 -12.26 -12.65 -22.64
N LEU A 35 -12.36 -13.92 -23.04
CA LEU A 35 -11.30 -14.61 -23.78
C LEU A 35 -11.34 -14.39 -25.30
N GLY A 36 -12.33 -13.69 -25.85
CA GLY A 36 -12.35 -13.25 -27.26
C GLY A 36 -12.25 -14.33 -28.34
N GLY A 37 -12.12 -15.62 -27.99
CA GLY A 37 -11.86 -16.71 -28.92
C GLY A 37 -10.45 -17.31 -28.76
N ALA A 38 -9.71 -17.43 -29.87
CA ALA A 38 -8.43 -18.15 -29.93
C ALA A 38 -7.18 -17.27 -29.72
N GLU A 39 -7.32 -15.95 -29.78
CA GLU A 39 -6.21 -15.01 -29.55
C GLU A 39 -6.17 -14.57 -28.09
N LEU A 40 -4.97 -14.63 -27.51
CA LEU A 40 -4.75 -14.20 -26.13
C LEU A 40 -4.83 -12.68 -26.05
N PRO A 41 -5.59 -12.12 -25.08
CA PRO A 41 -5.60 -10.68 -24.86
C PRO A 41 -4.20 -10.16 -24.47
N PRO A 42 -3.91 -8.88 -24.75
CA PRO A 42 -2.62 -8.27 -24.41
C PRO A 42 -2.19 -8.50 -22.95
N GLU A 43 -0.90 -8.75 -22.71
CA GLU A 43 -0.36 -9.03 -21.36
C GLU A 43 -0.55 -7.86 -20.36
N ASP A 44 -0.65 -6.62 -20.88
CA ASP A 44 -0.96 -5.44 -20.09
C ASP A 44 -2.45 -5.34 -19.73
N LEU A 45 -3.33 -6.06 -20.43
CA LEU A 45 -4.76 -6.15 -20.10
C LEU A 45 -5.08 -7.36 -19.21
N ALA A 46 -4.51 -8.52 -19.52
CA ALA A 46 -4.87 -9.79 -18.89
C ALA A 46 -3.67 -10.70 -18.66
N SER A 47 -3.73 -11.44 -17.55
CA SER A 47 -2.89 -12.61 -17.29
C SER A 47 -3.80 -13.82 -17.10
N LEU A 48 -3.32 -15.05 -17.30
CA LEU A 48 -4.13 -16.27 -17.14
C LEU A 48 -4.92 -16.25 -15.81
N GLY A 49 -6.24 -16.03 -15.91
CA GLY A 49 -7.18 -15.98 -14.79
C GLY A 49 -7.55 -14.61 -14.21
N SER A 50 -6.90 -13.50 -14.61
CA SER A 50 -7.25 -12.15 -14.13
C SER A 50 -7.11 -11.05 -15.18
N LYS A 51 -8.03 -10.10 -15.18
CA LYS A 51 -8.02 -8.89 -16.03
C LYS A 51 -7.86 -7.62 -15.21
N ARG A 52 -7.22 -6.62 -15.77
CA ARG A 52 -7.13 -5.27 -15.20
C ARG A 52 -8.36 -4.45 -15.58
N ILE A 53 -8.94 -3.76 -14.61
CA ILE A 53 -10.16 -2.94 -14.79
C ILE A 53 -9.91 -1.43 -14.70
N ALA A 54 -8.69 -1.02 -14.37
CA ALA A 54 -8.23 0.35 -14.41
C ALA A 54 -6.72 0.35 -14.71
N ASP A 55 -6.22 1.47 -15.21
CA ASP A 55 -4.79 1.63 -15.48
C ASP A 55 -3.96 1.47 -14.19
N PRO A 56 -2.98 0.54 -14.13
CA PRO A 56 -2.06 0.40 -13.00
C PRO A 56 -1.31 1.68 -12.63
N GLU A 57 -1.05 2.55 -13.59
CA GLU A 57 -0.36 3.82 -13.36
C GLU A 57 -1.12 4.70 -12.37
N ASN A 58 -2.46 4.69 -12.46
CA ASN A 58 -3.35 5.44 -11.57
C ASN A 58 -3.29 4.95 -10.11
N LEU A 59 -2.79 3.72 -9.89
CA LEU A 59 -2.68 3.13 -8.55
C LEU A 59 -1.28 3.26 -7.95
N LYS A 60 -0.26 3.64 -8.72
CA LYS A 60 1.14 3.70 -8.24
C LYS A 60 1.31 4.62 -7.04
N VAL A 61 0.58 5.74 -7.02
CA VAL A 61 0.66 6.73 -5.94
C VAL A 61 0.38 6.11 -4.56
N PHE A 62 -0.57 5.19 -4.46
CA PHE A 62 -0.90 4.51 -3.20
C PHE A 62 0.23 3.57 -2.74
N GLY A 63 0.88 2.89 -3.68
CA GLY A 63 2.08 2.10 -3.40
C GLY A 63 3.25 2.95 -2.90
N THR A 64 3.46 4.10 -3.53
CA THR A 64 4.49 5.09 -3.12
C THR A 64 4.23 5.63 -1.71
N LEU A 65 2.98 6.01 -1.39
CA LEU A 65 2.61 6.50 -0.07
C LEU A 65 2.75 5.43 1.01
N LYS A 66 2.38 4.19 0.72
CA LYS A 66 2.63 3.05 1.61
C LYS A 66 4.13 2.86 1.86
N ALA A 67 4.94 2.87 0.80
CA ALA A 67 6.39 2.74 0.91
C ALA A 67 7.00 3.90 1.72
N ARG A 68 6.51 5.14 1.54
CA ARG A 68 6.92 6.31 2.31
C ARG A 68 6.69 6.10 3.81
N ALA A 69 5.51 5.62 4.22
CA ALA A 69 5.20 5.36 5.63
C ALA A 69 6.10 4.25 6.22
N PHE A 70 6.33 3.17 5.46
CA PHE A 70 7.20 2.06 5.90
C PHE A 70 8.65 2.51 6.05
N ASN A 71 9.18 3.23 5.05
CA ASN A 71 10.55 3.76 5.07
C ASN A 71 10.75 4.77 6.20
N TYR A 72 9.72 5.57 6.51
CA TYR A 72 9.77 6.50 7.62
C TYR A 72 9.91 5.74 8.95
N LEU A 73 9.09 4.72 9.20
CA LEU A 73 9.22 3.90 10.40
C LEU A 73 10.54 3.11 10.45
N ASP A 74 11.06 2.64 9.32
CA ASP A 74 12.36 1.97 9.27
C ASP A 74 13.54 2.90 9.64
N ARG A 75 13.38 4.22 9.51
CA ARG A 75 14.39 5.21 9.92
C ARG A 75 14.26 5.64 11.37
N HIS A 76 13.05 5.60 11.93
CA HIS A 76 12.73 6.17 13.24
C HIS A 76 12.42 5.12 14.31
N GLY A 77 12.34 3.85 13.93
CA GLY A 77 12.14 2.72 14.84
C GLY A 77 12.92 1.49 14.40
N VAL A 78 12.78 0.42 15.18
CA VAL A 78 13.37 -0.90 14.88
C VAL A 78 12.26 -1.91 14.64
N ARG A 79 12.50 -2.89 13.77
CA ARG A 79 11.51 -3.95 13.51
C ARG A 79 11.21 -4.72 14.80
N PHE A 80 9.93 -4.81 15.14
CA PHE A 80 9.45 -5.44 16.36
C PHE A 80 8.16 -6.19 16.07
N MET A 81 8.20 -7.52 16.16
CA MET A 81 7.12 -8.41 15.74
C MET A 81 6.67 -8.12 14.29
N SER A 82 5.38 -7.88 14.06
CA SER A 82 4.81 -7.50 12.77
C SER A 82 4.85 -5.98 12.50
N GLY A 83 5.51 -5.20 13.35
CA GLY A 83 5.56 -3.74 13.27
C GLY A 83 6.93 -3.18 13.65
N TRP A 84 6.90 -2.05 14.38
CA TRP A 84 8.08 -1.31 14.81
C TRP A 84 7.99 -1.00 16.30
N ALA A 85 9.12 -1.05 16.98
CA ALA A 85 9.30 -0.39 18.27
C ALA A 85 9.88 0.99 18.01
N ILE A 86 9.21 2.03 18.50
CA ILE A 86 9.63 3.43 18.37
C ILE A 86 9.92 4.03 19.74
N PRO A 87 10.85 4.99 19.87
CA PRO A 87 11.06 5.72 21.12
C PRO A 87 9.81 6.50 21.52
N GLU A 88 9.36 6.35 22.77
CA GLU A 88 8.17 7.04 23.28
C GLU A 88 8.29 8.57 23.15
N GLU A 89 9.48 9.12 23.42
CA GLU A 89 9.76 10.56 23.29
C GLU A 89 9.53 11.12 21.87
N LYS A 90 9.68 10.27 20.83
CA LYS A 90 9.50 10.65 19.42
C LYS A 90 8.13 10.24 18.87
N ALA A 91 7.33 9.54 19.66
CA ALA A 91 6.08 8.96 19.20
C ALA A 91 5.11 10.01 18.66
N GLY A 92 5.03 11.19 19.30
CA GLY A 92 4.20 12.29 18.84
C GLY A 92 4.56 12.77 17.42
N GLU A 93 5.85 12.99 17.16
CA GLU A 93 6.36 13.39 15.84
C GLU A 93 6.10 12.29 14.80
N ILE A 94 6.40 11.04 15.16
CA ILE A 94 6.23 9.90 14.25
C ILE A 94 4.76 9.72 13.86
N VAL A 95 3.85 9.78 14.83
CA VAL A 95 2.40 9.66 14.59
C VAL A 95 1.89 10.82 13.76
N GLN A 96 2.40 12.03 13.98
CA GLN A 96 2.01 13.19 13.18
C GLN A 96 2.40 13.02 11.71
N GLU A 97 3.62 12.56 11.41
CA GLU A 97 4.03 12.33 10.02
C GLU A 97 3.25 11.17 9.37
N LEU A 98 2.96 10.10 10.12
CA LEU A 98 2.07 9.04 9.64
C LEU A 98 0.65 9.55 9.35
N CYS A 99 0.13 10.48 10.14
CA CYS A 99 -1.15 11.15 9.88
C CYS A 99 -1.10 12.00 8.61
N ASN A 100 0.01 12.70 8.36
CA ASN A 100 0.19 13.47 7.13
C ASN A 100 0.15 12.55 5.90
N ILE A 101 0.88 11.43 5.93
CA ILE A 101 0.89 10.44 4.84
C ILE A 101 -0.50 9.82 4.65
N ARG A 102 -1.24 9.54 5.74
CA ARG A 102 -2.63 9.08 5.67
C ARG A 102 -3.52 10.11 5.00
N ASN A 103 -3.36 11.39 5.30
CA ASN A 103 -4.16 12.46 4.69
C ASN A 103 -3.84 12.59 3.19
N ASP A 104 -2.56 12.50 2.80
CA ASP A 104 -2.15 12.43 1.39
C ASP A 104 -2.82 11.24 0.69
N PHE A 105 -2.82 10.06 1.31
CA PHE A 105 -3.47 8.86 0.78
C PHE A 105 -4.98 9.06 0.59
N GLN A 106 -5.64 9.67 1.58
CA GLN A 106 -7.08 9.94 1.53
C GLN A 106 -7.41 10.93 0.40
N LYS A 107 -6.60 11.97 0.22
CA LYS A 107 -6.75 12.94 -0.86
C LYS A 107 -6.59 12.29 -2.23
N GLU A 108 -5.54 11.47 -2.43
CA GLU A 108 -5.34 10.77 -3.71
C GLU A 108 -6.45 9.75 -3.98
N LYS A 109 -7.02 9.15 -2.94
CA LYS A 109 -8.21 8.30 -3.06
C LYS A 109 -9.41 9.10 -3.53
N GLU A 110 -9.66 10.27 -2.96
CA GLU A 110 -10.75 11.16 -3.39
C GLU A 110 -10.58 11.60 -4.85
N ASN A 111 -9.35 11.99 -5.24
CA ASN A 111 -9.02 12.32 -6.62
C ASN A 111 -9.27 11.14 -7.58
N PHE A 112 -8.79 9.95 -7.20
CA PHE A 112 -8.97 8.73 -7.99
C PHE A 112 -10.45 8.38 -8.18
N LEU A 113 -11.25 8.49 -7.12
CA LEU A 113 -12.68 8.20 -7.16
C LEU A 113 -13.45 9.24 -8.00
N ALA A 114 -13.08 10.52 -7.92
CA ALA A 114 -13.70 11.58 -8.73
C ALA A 114 -13.47 11.38 -10.23
N GLY A 115 -12.31 10.84 -10.62
CA GLY A 115 -11.98 10.50 -12.01
C GLY A 115 -12.22 9.05 -12.40
N TYR A 116 -12.85 8.23 -11.55
CA TYR A 116 -12.88 6.78 -11.72
C TYR A 116 -13.50 6.35 -13.05
N ASP A 117 -14.70 6.85 -13.37
CA ASP A 117 -15.41 6.47 -14.58
C ASP A 117 -14.64 6.88 -15.85
N GLN A 118 -14.03 8.07 -15.85
CA GLN A 118 -13.20 8.54 -16.96
C GLN A 118 -11.93 7.68 -17.13
N ASN A 119 -11.28 7.31 -16.01
CA ASN A 119 -10.10 6.45 -16.02
C ASN A 119 -10.43 5.05 -16.55
N VAL A 120 -11.58 4.49 -16.16
CA VAL A 120 -12.06 3.19 -16.67
C VAL A 120 -12.39 3.30 -18.15
N GLN A 121 -13.07 4.36 -18.58
CA GLN A 121 -13.41 4.57 -19.97
C GLN A 121 -12.17 4.72 -20.85
N GLY A 122 -11.19 5.52 -20.44
CA GLY A 122 -9.91 5.64 -21.13
C GLY A 122 -9.13 4.32 -21.17
N TRP A 123 -9.22 3.51 -20.09
CA TRP A 123 -8.64 2.16 -20.08
C TRP A 123 -9.33 1.23 -21.09
N ILE A 124 -10.65 1.29 -21.20
CA ILE A 124 -11.43 0.53 -22.19
C ILE A 124 -11.05 0.97 -23.60
N GLU A 125 -11.04 2.27 -23.90
CA GLU A 125 -10.69 2.81 -25.23
C GLU A 125 -9.29 2.40 -25.66
N LYS A 126 -8.33 2.43 -24.73
CA LYS A 126 -6.94 2.00 -24.99
C LYS A 126 -6.83 0.52 -25.39
N HIS A 127 -7.77 -0.32 -24.95
CA HIS A 127 -7.78 -1.77 -25.22
C HIS A 127 -9.00 -2.19 -26.06
N HIS A 128 -9.66 -1.25 -26.72
CA HIS A 128 -10.73 -1.54 -27.66
C HIS A 128 -10.09 -1.97 -28.99
N GLN A 129 -9.93 -3.28 -29.16
CA GLN A 129 -9.70 -3.95 -30.44
C GLN A 129 -10.74 -5.05 -30.60
#